data_AF-A0A7V8WEP0-F1
#
_entry.id   AF-A0A7V8WEP0-F1
#
_cell.length_a   1.000
_cell.length_b   1.000
_cell.length_c   1.000
_cell.angle_alpha   90.00
_cell.angle_beta   90.00
_cell.angle_gamma   90.00
#
_symmetry.space_group_name_H-M   'P 1'
#
loop_
_entity.id
_entity.type
_entity.pdbx_description
1 polymer ?
#
loop_
_entity_poly.entity_id
_entity_poly.type
_entity_poly.pdbx_seq_one_letter_code
_entity_poly.pdbx_strand_id
1 'polypeptide(L)'
;MYSAEPLPHFVDEYLAYLREVHPTDATFDGVHVHDDLLEDLSRRAIDGQVRDLGGFARRLAAIDPARSTDIERLERPALESNIRSRLFDLEQTRSWERNPKFYSDIIATSLASQALFDYAPLSERARRVVSKLRQVPRLIQAARENIRDAPGIYVKVGLESMRGTQRFIDEDLPRAFSKLDDLHILGDLADASTEASASLGAFAEHLETDLAPRSKGSFRLGRERFEEKLRTSEGLSLNADALL
;
A
#
# COMPACT_ATOMS: atom_id res chain seq x y z
N MET A 1 -17.01 -29.39 -6.78
CA MET A 1 -16.94 -30.04 -5.45
C MET A 1 -16.80 -28.90 -4.45
N TYR A 2 -17.75 -28.76 -3.53
CA TYR A 2 -17.70 -27.70 -2.52
C TYR A 2 -16.72 -28.08 -1.41
N SER A 3 -15.99 -27.09 -0.89
CA SER A 3 -15.08 -27.22 0.25
C SER A 3 -15.86 -27.41 1.55
N ALA A 4 -15.27 -28.14 2.51
CA ALA A 4 -15.78 -28.24 3.87
C ALA A 4 -15.30 -27.10 4.79
N GLU A 5 -14.51 -26.17 4.25
CA GLU A 5 -13.97 -25.01 4.98
C GLU A 5 -15.09 -24.08 5.50
N PRO A 6 -15.15 -23.78 6.80
CA PRO A 6 -16.04 -22.77 7.35
C PRO A 6 -15.65 -21.35 6.92
N LEU A 7 -16.63 -20.48 6.66
CA LEU A 7 -16.35 -19.08 6.26
C LEU A 7 -15.53 -18.29 7.31
N PRO A 8 -15.77 -18.42 8.63
CA PRO A 8 -14.97 -17.68 9.61
C PRO A 8 -13.47 -18.03 9.56
N HIS A 9 -13.15 -19.31 9.36
CA HIS A 9 -11.77 -19.77 9.20
C HIS A 9 -11.11 -19.15 7.95
N PHE A 10 -11.84 -19.12 6.83
CA PHE A 10 -11.39 -18.46 5.61
C PHE A 10 -11.11 -16.97 5.85
N VAL A 11 -12.00 -16.28 6.58
CA VAL A 11 -11.85 -14.85 6.90
C VAL A 11 -10.61 -14.61 7.75
N ASP A 12 -10.37 -15.42 8.78
CA ASP A 12 -9.19 -15.30 9.63
C ASP A 12 -7.89 -15.44 8.83
N GLU A 13 -7.80 -16.45 7.96
CA GLU A 13 -6.64 -16.62 7.08
C GLU A 13 -6.49 -15.48 6.07
N TYR A 14 -7.59 -14.99 5.50
CA TYR A 14 -7.55 -13.89 4.55
C TYR A 14 -7.09 -12.59 5.20
N LEU A 15 -7.59 -12.27 6.40
CA LEU A 15 -7.18 -11.09 7.15
C LEU A 15 -5.73 -11.21 7.62
N ALA A 16 -5.29 -12.38 8.07
CA ALA A 16 -3.90 -12.63 8.43
C ALA A 16 -2.96 -12.38 7.24
N TYR A 17 -3.31 -12.90 6.06
CA TYR A 17 -2.58 -12.63 4.82
C TYR A 17 -2.55 -11.14 4.49
N LEU A 18 -3.70 -10.44 4.52
CA LEU A 18 -3.75 -9.01 4.22
C LEU A 18 -2.85 -8.18 5.15
N ARG A 19 -2.81 -8.52 6.44
CA ARG A 19 -1.97 -7.83 7.42
C ARG A 19 -0.47 -8.03 7.16
N GLU A 20 -0.09 -9.21 6.67
CA GLU A 20 1.29 -9.52 6.30
C GLU A 20 1.74 -8.74 5.05
N VAL A 21 0.88 -8.69 4.01
CA VAL A 21 1.25 -8.03 2.74
C VAL A 21 1.00 -6.52 2.72
N HIS A 22 0.17 -6.01 3.63
CA HIS A 22 -0.14 -4.58 3.81
C HIS A 22 0.09 -4.15 5.27
N PRO A 23 1.34 -4.15 5.75
CA PRO A 23 1.66 -3.83 7.15
C PRO A 23 1.22 -2.42 7.54
N THR A 24 1.21 -1.45 6.61
CA THR A 24 0.74 -0.09 6.90
C THR A 24 -0.76 -0.09 7.19
N ASP A 25 -1.58 -0.76 6.37
CA ASP A 25 -3.02 -0.90 6.60
C ASP A 25 -3.29 -1.62 7.93
N ALA A 26 -2.51 -2.68 8.24
CA ALA A 26 -2.61 -3.41 9.50
C ALA A 26 -2.41 -2.49 10.72
N THR A 27 -1.47 -1.54 10.66
CA THR A 27 -1.29 -0.54 11.73
C THR A 27 -2.56 0.30 11.94
N PHE A 28 -3.25 0.71 10.86
CA PHE A 28 -4.50 1.49 10.95
C PHE A 28 -5.69 0.66 11.43
N ASP A 29 -5.65 -0.66 11.22
CA ASP A 29 -6.60 -1.61 11.82
C ASP A 29 -6.31 -1.89 13.31
N GLY A 30 -5.27 -1.26 13.89
CA GLY A 30 -4.83 -1.48 15.27
C GLY A 30 -4.01 -2.75 15.48
N VAL A 31 -3.55 -3.38 14.39
CA VAL A 31 -2.74 -4.58 14.40
C VAL A 31 -1.28 -4.23 14.24
N HIS A 32 -0.56 -4.21 15.36
CA HIS A 32 0.79 -3.65 15.46
C HIS A 32 1.93 -4.68 15.30
N VAL A 33 1.63 -5.88 14.80
CA VAL A 33 2.60 -7.00 14.72
C VAL A 33 3.62 -6.88 13.58
N HIS A 34 3.35 -6.00 12.59
CA HIS A 34 4.21 -5.78 11.42
C HIS A 34 4.67 -4.32 11.29
N ASP A 35 4.56 -3.54 12.37
CA ASP A 35 4.86 -2.11 12.35
C ASP A 35 6.34 -1.81 12.10
N ASP A 36 7.23 -2.79 12.14
CA ASP A 36 8.63 -2.67 11.75
C ASP A 36 8.86 -2.84 10.24
N LEU A 37 7.83 -3.17 9.45
CA LEU A 37 7.93 -3.47 8.01
C LEU A 37 7.35 -2.36 7.13
N LEU A 38 7.92 -2.18 5.93
CA LEU A 38 7.26 -1.52 4.80
C LEU A 38 6.79 -2.59 3.81
N GLU A 39 5.75 -2.26 3.04
CA GLU A 39 5.23 -3.07 1.94
C GLU A 39 6.36 -3.56 1.01
N ASP A 40 6.26 -4.80 0.53
CA ASP A 40 7.12 -5.29 -0.53
C ASP A 40 6.45 -5.11 -1.91
N LEU A 41 6.93 -4.13 -2.66
CA LEU A 41 6.51 -3.87 -4.04
C LEU A 41 7.51 -4.40 -5.08
N SER A 42 8.40 -5.33 -4.71
CA SER A 42 9.18 -6.06 -5.71
C SER A 42 8.24 -6.77 -6.70
N ARG A 43 8.70 -6.95 -7.94
CA ARG A 43 7.86 -7.60 -8.95
C ARG A 43 7.41 -9.00 -8.52
N ARG A 44 8.30 -9.73 -7.85
CA ARG A 44 8.01 -11.04 -7.26
C ARG A 44 6.88 -10.98 -6.24
N ALA A 45 6.87 -9.98 -5.36
CA ALA A 45 5.85 -9.81 -4.34
C ALA A 45 4.49 -9.44 -4.96
N ILE A 46 4.47 -8.52 -5.93
CA ILE A 46 3.26 -8.15 -6.67
C ILE A 46 2.65 -9.37 -7.37
N ASP A 47 3.48 -10.14 -8.10
CA ASP A 47 3.01 -11.35 -8.77
C ASP A 47 2.57 -12.43 -7.76
N GLY A 48 3.17 -12.46 -6.56
CA GLY A 48 2.72 -13.26 -5.42
C GLY A 48 1.31 -12.87 -4.98
N GLN A 49 1.09 -11.59 -4.72
CA GLN A 49 -0.20 -11.10 -4.26
C GLN A 49 -1.33 -11.41 -5.25
N VAL A 50 -1.08 -11.26 -6.56
CA VAL A 50 -2.05 -11.63 -7.60
C VAL A 50 -2.40 -13.13 -7.53
N ARG A 51 -1.39 -14.00 -7.41
CA ARG A 51 -1.62 -15.45 -7.30
C ARG A 51 -2.40 -15.81 -6.04
N ASP A 52 -2.04 -15.22 -4.90
CA ASP A 52 -2.61 -15.53 -3.59
C ASP A 52 -4.05 -15.03 -3.51
N LEU A 53 -4.33 -13.79 -3.94
CA LEU A 53 -5.69 -13.25 -4.06
C LEU A 53 -6.55 -14.09 -5.01
N GLY A 54 -6.00 -14.54 -6.15
CA GLY A 54 -6.68 -15.48 -7.03
C GLY A 54 -6.97 -16.83 -6.35
N GLY A 55 -6.08 -17.28 -5.46
CA GLY A 55 -6.29 -18.43 -4.58
C GLY A 55 -7.45 -18.23 -3.61
N PHE A 56 -7.47 -17.11 -2.88
CA PHE A 56 -8.56 -16.74 -1.99
C PHE A 56 -9.89 -16.63 -2.72
N ALA A 57 -9.94 -16.03 -3.91
CA ALA A 57 -11.15 -15.96 -4.73
C ALA A 57 -11.71 -17.36 -5.06
N ARG A 58 -10.84 -18.29 -5.48
CA ARG A 58 -11.24 -19.68 -5.77
C ARG A 58 -11.72 -20.43 -4.52
N ARG A 59 -11.03 -20.23 -3.39
CA ARG A 59 -11.40 -20.82 -2.10
C ARG A 59 -12.78 -20.32 -1.63
N LEU A 60 -13.02 -19.02 -1.63
CA LEU A 60 -14.31 -18.41 -1.27
C LEU A 60 -15.47 -18.89 -2.16
N ALA A 61 -15.20 -19.04 -3.46
CA ALA A 61 -16.18 -19.58 -4.41
C ALA A 61 -16.53 -21.05 -4.15
N ALA A 62 -15.60 -21.82 -3.58
CA ALA A 62 -15.78 -23.23 -3.25
C ALA A 62 -16.51 -23.48 -1.92
N ILE A 63 -16.67 -22.48 -1.05
CA ILE A 63 -17.46 -22.61 0.19
C ILE A 63 -18.94 -22.74 -0.17
N ASP A 64 -19.60 -23.78 0.33
CA ASP A 64 -21.01 -24.10 0.03
C ASP A 64 -21.96 -23.03 0.62
N PRO A 65 -22.64 -22.22 -0.22
CA PRO A 65 -23.54 -21.17 0.27
C PRO A 65 -24.75 -21.73 1.02
N ALA A 66 -25.13 -22.99 0.77
CA ALA A 66 -26.27 -23.63 1.43
C ALA A 66 -25.99 -23.93 2.91
N ARG A 67 -24.71 -23.91 3.32
CA ARG A 67 -24.28 -24.15 4.70
C ARG A 67 -24.01 -22.85 5.47
N SER A 68 -24.13 -21.69 4.81
CA SER A 68 -23.86 -20.40 5.41
C SER A 68 -25.02 -19.93 6.31
N THR A 69 -24.68 -19.33 7.45
CA THR A 69 -25.63 -18.59 8.29
C THR A 69 -26.15 -17.34 7.56
N ASP A 70 -27.20 -16.72 8.09
CA ASP A 70 -27.77 -15.48 7.53
C ASP A 70 -26.75 -14.34 7.50
N ILE A 71 -25.89 -14.26 8.51
CA ILE A 71 -24.80 -13.28 8.60
C ILE A 71 -23.74 -13.57 7.55
N GLU A 72 -23.29 -14.82 7.44
CA GLU A 72 -22.28 -15.23 6.46
C GLU A 72 -22.74 -14.99 5.01
N ARG A 73 -24.05 -15.11 4.74
CA ARG A 73 -24.62 -14.77 3.42
C ARG A 73 -24.54 -13.27 3.11
N LEU A 74 -24.56 -12.40 4.12
CA LEU A 74 -24.37 -10.96 3.96
C LEU A 74 -22.89 -10.57 3.84
N GLU A 75 -22.00 -11.23 4.57
CA GLU A 75 -20.56 -10.94 4.59
C GLU A 75 -19.84 -11.44 3.33
N ARG A 76 -20.27 -12.58 2.78
CA ARG A 76 -19.62 -13.21 1.63
C ARG A 76 -19.49 -12.29 0.41
N PRO A 77 -20.52 -11.54 -0.02
CA PRO A 77 -20.38 -10.55 -1.10
C PRO A 77 -19.33 -9.47 -0.81
N ALA A 78 -19.21 -9.02 0.45
CA ALA A 78 -18.21 -8.01 0.81
C ALA A 78 -16.78 -8.55 0.69
N LEU A 79 -16.55 -9.79 1.12
CA LEU A 79 -15.26 -10.48 0.94
C LEU A 79 -14.93 -10.68 -0.54
N GLU A 80 -15.90 -11.08 -1.35
CA GLU A 80 -15.74 -11.24 -2.80
C GLU A 80 -15.40 -9.91 -3.47
N SER A 81 -16.10 -8.83 -3.11
CA SER A 81 -15.83 -7.49 -3.61
C SER A 81 -14.42 -7.02 -3.23
N ASN A 82 -14.01 -7.24 -1.97
CA ASN A 82 -12.68 -6.85 -1.49
C ASN A 82 -11.56 -7.54 -2.29
N ILE A 83 -11.65 -8.86 -2.46
CA ILE A 83 -10.66 -9.65 -3.22
C ILE A 83 -10.62 -9.19 -4.68
N ARG A 84 -11.79 -9.00 -5.31
CA ARG A 84 -11.89 -8.56 -6.71
C ARG A 84 -11.35 -7.15 -6.91
N SER A 85 -11.63 -6.22 -5.99
CA SER A 85 -11.10 -4.85 -6.06
C SER A 85 -9.58 -4.84 -5.98
N ARG A 86 -8.98 -5.62 -5.06
CA ARG A 86 -7.52 -5.72 -4.92
C ARG A 86 -6.87 -6.33 -6.18
N LEU A 87 -7.45 -7.39 -6.73
CA LEU A 87 -7.00 -7.96 -8.01
C LEU A 87 -7.10 -6.94 -9.14
N PHE A 88 -8.23 -6.23 -9.24
CA PHE A 88 -8.43 -5.19 -10.24
C PHE A 88 -7.38 -4.08 -10.12
N ASP A 89 -7.05 -3.64 -8.91
CA ASP A 89 -6.04 -2.61 -8.71
C ASP A 89 -4.63 -3.07 -9.08
N LEU A 90 -4.28 -4.33 -8.76
CA LEU A 90 -2.98 -4.91 -9.12
C LEU A 90 -2.85 -5.18 -10.63
N GLU A 91 -3.93 -5.59 -11.31
CA GLU A 91 -3.88 -6.07 -12.70
C GLU A 91 -4.32 -5.03 -13.73
N GLN A 92 -5.25 -4.14 -13.40
CA GLN A 92 -5.90 -3.22 -14.35
C GLN A 92 -5.59 -1.76 -14.05
N THR A 93 -5.73 -1.32 -12.79
CA THR A 93 -5.35 0.04 -12.38
C THR A 93 -3.84 0.21 -12.44
N ARG A 94 -3.10 -0.75 -11.89
CA ARG A 94 -1.63 -0.82 -11.84
C ARG A 94 -1.00 0.48 -11.33
N SER A 95 -1.52 1.02 -10.22
CA SER A 95 -0.95 2.22 -9.59
C SER A 95 0.54 2.04 -9.28
N TRP A 96 0.95 0.85 -8.86
CA TRP A 96 2.35 0.47 -8.62
C TRP A 96 3.25 0.61 -9.88
N GLU A 97 2.70 0.51 -11.08
CA GLU A 97 3.42 0.60 -12.36
C GLU A 97 3.39 2.02 -12.94
N ARG A 98 2.35 2.80 -12.64
CA ARG A 98 2.06 4.04 -13.38
C ARG A 98 2.10 5.31 -12.54
N ASN A 99 2.07 5.19 -11.22
CA ASN A 99 1.91 6.32 -10.32
C ASN A 99 3.04 6.38 -9.29
N PRO A 100 4.06 7.25 -9.49
CA PRO A 100 5.14 7.41 -8.51
C PRO A 100 4.66 7.81 -7.11
N LYS A 101 3.53 8.55 -7.01
CA LYS A 101 2.93 8.94 -5.72
C LYS A 101 2.57 7.73 -4.84
N PHE A 102 2.25 6.59 -5.44
CA PHE A 102 1.89 5.37 -4.71
C PHE A 102 2.99 4.96 -3.71
N TYR A 103 4.26 5.12 -4.09
CA TYR A 103 5.40 4.75 -3.27
C TYR A 103 5.66 5.77 -2.15
N SER A 104 5.56 7.08 -2.44
CA SER A 104 5.73 8.11 -1.41
C SER A 104 4.60 8.10 -0.39
N ASP A 105 3.36 7.81 -0.82
CA ASP A 105 2.22 7.67 0.08
C ASP A 105 2.42 6.54 1.08
N ILE A 106 2.89 5.37 0.61
CA ILE A 106 3.22 4.24 1.49
C ILE A 106 4.26 4.67 2.54
N ILE A 107 5.38 5.28 2.11
CA ILE A 107 6.45 5.71 3.01
C ILE A 107 5.91 6.72 4.03
N ALA A 108 5.26 7.78 3.55
CA ALA A 108 4.78 8.87 4.40
C ALA A 108 3.74 8.35 5.41
N THR A 109 2.74 7.59 4.95
CA THR A 109 1.66 7.07 5.80
C THR A 109 2.17 6.05 6.81
N SER A 110 3.10 5.18 6.42
CA SER A 110 3.69 4.18 7.32
C SER A 110 4.56 4.80 8.41
N LEU A 111 5.26 5.89 8.12
CA LEU A 111 6.04 6.64 9.11
C LEU A 111 5.14 7.52 9.99
N ALA A 112 4.13 8.16 9.39
CA ALA A 112 3.18 9.02 10.09
C ALA A 112 2.36 8.24 11.13
N SER A 113 1.96 6.99 10.84
CA SER A 113 1.23 6.17 11.81
C SER A 113 2.03 5.95 13.10
N GLN A 114 3.36 5.85 12.98
CA GLN A 114 4.26 5.68 14.13
C GLN A 114 4.53 6.98 14.86
N ALA A 115 4.52 8.12 14.16
CA ALA A 115 4.77 9.44 14.75
C ALA A 115 3.52 10.00 15.44
N LEU A 116 2.34 9.85 14.84
CA LEU A 116 1.11 10.54 15.24
C LEU A 116 0.33 9.82 16.35
N PHE A 117 0.34 8.49 16.38
CA PHE A 117 -0.49 7.72 17.30
C PHE A 117 0.33 7.22 18.49
N ASP A 118 -0.12 7.54 19.71
CA ASP A 118 0.55 7.16 20.96
C ASP A 118 0.04 5.82 21.51
N TYR A 119 0.16 4.76 20.71
CA TYR A 119 -0.32 3.42 21.05
C TYR A 119 0.73 2.55 21.78
N ALA A 120 2.01 2.95 21.74
CA ALA A 120 3.15 2.25 22.32
C ALA A 120 4.21 3.26 22.82
N PRO A 121 5.12 2.85 23.73
CA PRO A 121 6.16 3.73 24.25
C PRO A 121 6.95 4.43 23.14
N LEU A 122 7.30 5.71 23.34
CA LEU A 122 7.97 6.54 22.33
C LEU A 122 9.22 5.87 21.75
N SER A 123 10.05 5.24 22.60
CA SER A 123 11.24 4.52 22.17
C SER A 123 10.95 3.31 21.28
N GLU A 124 9.83 2.62 21.50
CA GLU A 124 9.43 1.49 20.68
C GLU A 124 8.97 1.95 19.29
N ARG A 125 8.13 3.00 19.24
CA ARG A 125 7.71 3.63 17.99
C ARG A 125 8.89 4.19 17.20
N ALA A 126 9.86 4.81 17.88
CA ALA A 126 11.08 5.30 17.24
C ALA A 126 11.90 4.16 16.60
N ARG A 127 12.05 3.01 17.26
CA ARG A 127 12.74 1.84 16.65
C ARG A 127 12.00 1.28 15.43
N ARG A 128 10.66 1.29 15.46
CA ARG A 128 9.84 0.90 14.30
C ARG A 128 10.06 1.86 13.12
N VAL A 129 10.12 3.17 13.40
CA VAL A 129 10.49 4.19 12.40
C VAL A 129 11.88 3.95 11.82
N VAL A 130 12.90 3.66 12.65
CA VAL A 130 14.24 3.29 12.18
C VAL A 130 14.18 2.09 11.23
N SER A 131 13.46 1.03 11.60
CA SER A 131 13.30 -0.17 10.77
C SER A 131 12.66 0.14 9.42
N LYS A 132 11.59 0.96 9.40
CA LYS A 132 10.92 1.39 8.18
C LYS A 132 11.81 2.27 7.30
N LEU A 133 12.52 3.24 7.88
CA LEU A 133 13.45 4.11 7.15
C LEU A 133 14.55 3.31 6.45
N ARG A 134 15.11 2.30 7.12
CA ARG A 134 16.11 1.39 6.52
C ARG A 134 15.57 0.56 5.34
N GLN A 135 14.25 0.45 5.20
CA GLN A 135 13.60 -0.24 4.07
C GLN A 135 13.21 0.70 2.92
N VAL A 136 13.25 2.03 3.12
CA VAL A 136 12.93 3.02 2.08
C VAL A 136 13.78 2.82 0.81
N PRO A 137 15.12 2.61 0.89
CA PRO A 137 15.92 2.38 -0.32
C PRO A 137 15.45 1.19 -1.16
N ARG A 138 15.05 0.09 -0.51
CA ARG A 138 14.50 -1.09 -1.19
C ARG A 138 13.19 -0.77 -1.91
N LEU A 139 12.29 -0.03 -1.26
CA LEU A 139 11.00 0.35 -1.83
C LEU A 139 11.16 1.33 -3.01
N ILE A 140 12.09 2.27 -2.91
CA ILE A 140 12.42 3.21 -3.99
C ILE A 140 13.10 2.49 -5.17
N GLN A 141 13.93 1.49 -4.91
CA GLN A 141 14.49 0.65 -5.97
C GLN A 141 13.37 -0.10 -6.72
N ALA A 142 12.41 -0.68 -6.01
CA ALA A 142 11.24 -1.29 -6.64
C ALA A 142 10.43 -0.26 -7.47
N ALA A 143 10.31 0.98 -6.99
CA ALA A 143 9.66 2.06 -7.75
C ALA A 143 10.37 2.31 -9.10
N ARG A 144 11.70 2.38 -9.11
CA ARG A 144 12.50 2.54 -10.34
C ARG A 144 12.31 1.41 -11.33
N GLU A 145 12.20 0.17 -10.85
CA GLU A 145 12.05 -1.02 -11.68
C GLU A 145 10.64 -1.19 -12.24
N ASN A 146 9.64 -0.80 -11.44
CA ASN A 146 8.24 -0.99 -11.78
C ASN A 146 7.68 0.14 -12.65
N ILE A 147 8.10 1.39 -12.42
CA ILE A 147 7.42 2.53 -13.02
C ILE A 147 7.70 2.65 -14.51
N ARG A 148 6.64 2.60 -15.32
CA ARG A 148 6.67 2.76 -16.77
C ARG A 148 5.36 3.35 -17.28
N ASP A 149 5.42 4.04 -18.41
CA ASP A 149 4.26 4.66 -19.07
C ASP A 149 3.38 5.51 -18.13
N ALA A 150 4.04 6.15 -17.15
CA ALA A 150 3.41 7.05 -16.20
C ALA A 150 2.83 8.28 -16.93
N PRO A 151 1.59 8.69 -16.63
CA PRO A 151 1.03 9.95 -17.10
C PRO A 151 1.75 11.16 -16.52
N GLY A 152 1.86 12.25 -17.29
CA GLY A 152 2.63 13.43 -16.87
C GLY A 152 2.12 14.06 -15.58
N ILE A 153 0.80 14.04 -15.37
CA ILE A 153 0.20 14.51 -14.13
C ILE A 153 0.57 13.63 -12.92
N TYR A 154 0.71 12.31 -13.10
CA TYR A 154 1.14 11.42 -12.03
C TYR A 154 2.62 11.59 -11.72
N VAL A 155 3.46 11.84 -12.73
CA VAL A 155 4.87 12.16 -12.51
C VAL A 155 5.01 13.47 -11.73
N LYS A 156 4.27 14.51 -12.13
CA LYS A 156 4.29 15.81 -11.43
C LYS A 156 3.87 15.68 -9.96
N VAL A 157 2.70 15.08 -9.70
CA VAL A 157 2.19 14.92 -8.32
C VAL A 157 3.07 13.95 -7.52
N GLY A 158 3.59 12.90 -8.15
CA GLY A 158 4.54 11.99 -7.55
C GLY A 158 5.83 12.68 -7.12
N LEU A 159 6.39 13.55 -7.97
CA LEU A 159 7.57 14.36 -7.63
C LEU A 159 7.30 15.29 -6.43
N GLU A 160 6.16 15.99 -6.44
CA GLU A 160 5.75 16.84 -5.32
C GLU A 160 5.61 16.04 -4.01
N SER A 161 5.01 14.85 -4.08
CA SER A 161 4.82 13.94 -2.95
C SER A 161 6.13 13.34 -2.44
N MET A 162 7.07 12.98 -3.31
CA MET A 162 8.41 12.52 -2.94
C MET A 162 9.17 13.60 -2.16
N ARG A 163 9.19 14.84 -2.69
CA ARG A 163 9.79 15.99 -1.99
C ARG A 163 9.11 16.29 -0.66
N GLY A 164 7.79 16.13 -0.59
CA GLY A 164 7.03 16.26 0.66
C GLY A 164 7.40 15.21 1.69
N THR A 165 7.54 13.95 1.26
CA THR A 165 7.94 12.82 2.12
C THR A 165 9.37 13.01 2.64
N GLN A 166 10.28 13.49 1.78
CA GLN A 166 11.64 13.83 2.18
C GLN A 166 11.64 14.93 3.25
N ARG A 167 10.90 16.04 3.06
CA ARG A 167 10.78 17.08 4.10
C ARG A 167 10.19 16.55 5.40
N PHE A 168 9.19 15.67 5.33
CA PHE A 168 8.62 15.04 6.51
C PHE A 168 9.68 14.24 7.29
N ILE A 169 10.54 13.50 6.59
CA ILE A 169 11.64 12.74 7.20
C ILE A 169 12.71 13.67 7.80
N ASP A 170 13.09 14.72 7.07
CA ASP A 170 14.19 15.61 7.47
C ASP A 170 13.80 16.58 8.59
N GLU A 171 12.55 17.03 8.63
CA GLU A 171 12.11 18.10 9.53
C GLU A 171 11.10 17.65 10.59
N ASP A 172 10.08 16.91 10.19
CA ASP A 172 8.92 16.65 11.05
C ASP A 172 9.12 15.39 11.92
N LEU A 173 9.76 14.34 11.40
CA LEU A 173 10.10 13.16 12.21
C LEU A 173 10.99 13.51 13.41
N PRO A 174 12.10 14.27 13.27
CA PRO A 174 12.91 14.69 14.42
C PRO A 174 12.08 15.46 15.46
N ARG A 175 11.15 16.32 15.02
CA ARG A 175 10.26 17.06 15.94
C ARG A 175 9.30 16.12 16.67
N ALA A 176 8.73 15.14 15.97
CA ALA A 176 7.80 14.16 16.54
C ALA A 176 8.47 13.31 17.64
N PHE A 177 9.77 13.02 17.49
CA PHE A 177 10.55 12.25 18.46
C PHE A 177 11.43 13.12 19.39
N SER A 178 11.18 14.43 19.47
CA SER A 178 11.99 15.38 20.26
C SER A 178 12.05 15.10 21.77
N LYS A 179 11.11 14.29 22.30
CA LYS A 179 11.08 13.86 23.72
C LYS A 179 11.82 12.54 23.97
N LEU A 180 12.51 12.01 22.97
CA LEU A 180 13.28 10.78 23.10
C LEU A 180 14.68 11.11 23.63
N ASP A 181 15.04 10.57 24.79
CA ASP A 181 16.35 10.81 25.43
C ASP A 181 17.39 9.70 25.13
N ASP A 182 16.98 8.62 24.46
CA ASP A 182 17.86 7.50 24.11
C ASP A 182 18.78 7.87 22.94
N LEU A 183 20.02 8.25 23.26
CA LEU A 183 21.04 8.67 22.31
C LEU A 183 21.36 7.61 21.24
N HIS A 184 21.19 6.31 21.55
CA HIS A 184 21.45 5.26 20.57
C HIS A 184 20.37 5.24 19.50
N ILE A 185 19.10 5.31 19.90
CA ILE A 185 17.97 5.36 18.97
C ILE A 185 18.00 6.67 18.16
N LEU A 186 18.35 7.79 18.79
CA LEU A 186 18.50 9.08 18.08
C LEU A 186 19.59 9.01 17.00
N GLY A 187 20.73 8.36 17.29
CA GLY A 187 21.78 8.12 16.30
C GLY A 187 21.29 7.24 15.14
N ASP A 188 20.67 6.10 15.45
CA ASP A 188 20.10 5.21 14.45
C ASP A 188 19.03 5.89 13.58
N LEU A 189 18.21 6.76 14.18
CA LEU A 189 17.18 7.53 13.49
C LEU A 189 17.80 8.55 12.55
N ALA A 190 18.82 9.29 12.98
CA ALA A 190 19.53 10.24 12.12
C ALA A 190 20.20 9.56 10.92
N ASP A 191 20.87 8.42 11.15
CA ASP A 191 21.53 7.64 10.10
C ASP A 191 20.51 7.09 9.09
N ALA A 192 19.43 6.46 9.58
CA ALA A 192 18.40 5.88 8.73
C ALA A 192 17.61 6.96 7.96
N SER A 193 17.32 8.11 8.58
CA SER A 193 16.70 9.25 7.90
C SER A 193 17.57 9.79 6.78
N THR A 194 18.88 9.90 7.00
CA THR A 194 19.84 10.37 5.99
C THR A 194 19.84 9.46 4.76
N GLU A 195 19.88 8.14 4.97
CA GLU A 195 19.85 7.16 3.88
C GLU A 195 18.51 7.19 3.12
N ALA A 196 17.39 7.23 3.84
CA ALA A 196 16.05 7.29 3.26
C ALA A 196 15.85 8.58 2.43
N SER A 197 16.24 9.73 2.98
CA SER A 197 16.15 11.03 2.32
C SER A 197 17.03 11.12 1.08
N ALA A 198 18.24 10.55 1.12
CA ALA A 198 19.11 10.46 -0.06
C ALA A 198 18.47 9.62 -1.17
N SER A 199 17.87 8.47 -0.84
CA SER A 199 17.17 7.62 -1.81
C SER A 199 15.96 8.30 -2.44
N LEU A 200 15.14 8.98 -1.62
CA LEU A 200 13.99 9.77 -2.07
C LEU A 200 14.42 10.92 -2.98
N GLY A 201 15.46 11.68 -2.59
CA GLY A 201 15.99 12.79 -3.37
C GLY A 201 16.52 12.33 -4.73
N ALA A 202 17.30 11.26 -4.77
CA ALA A 202 17.81 10.69 -6.02
C ALA A 202 16.67 10.18 -6.93
N PHE A 203 15.58 9.67 -6.36
CA PHE A 203 14.42 9.24 -7.14
C PHE A 203 13.59 10.42 -7.63
N ALA A 204 13.40 11.46 -6.82
CA ALA A 204 12.78 12.71 -7.24
C ALA A 204 13.54 13.34 -8.42
N GLU A 205 14.87 13.39 -8.35
CA GLU A 205 15.70 13.87 -9.47
C GLU A 205 15.50 13.01 -10.73
N HIS A 206 15.44 11.68 -10.59
CA HIS A 206 15.16 10.80 -11.73
C HIS A 206 13.76 11.03 -12.32
N LEU A 207 12.74 11.23 -11.49
CA LEU A 207 11.39 11.57 -11.96
C LEU A 207 11.39 12.87 -12.76
N GLU A 208 12.12 13.89 -12.31
CA GLU A 208 12.18 15.22 -12.92
C GLU A 208 13.01 15.23 -14.21
N THR A 209 14.18 14.61 -14.19
CA THR A 209 15.18 14.72 -15.27
C THR A 209 15.04 13.65 -16.35
N ASP A 210 14.50 12.47 -16.01
CA ASP A 210 14.45 11.34 -16.94
C ASP A 210 13.02 10.90 -17.28
N LEU A 211 12.15 10.71 -16.27
CA LEU A 211 10.79 10.22 -16.52
C LEU A 211 9.85 11.30 -17.05
N ALA A 212 9.86 12.50 -16.46
CA ALA A 212 8.96 13.59 -16.83
C ALA A 212 9.09 14.02 -18.31
N PRO A 213 10.30 14.19 -18.89
CA PRO A 213 10.44 14.57 -20.30
C PRO A 213 9.89 13.53 -21.29
N ARG A 214 9.85 12.25 -20.89
CA ARG A 214 9.45 11.12 -21.74
C ARG A 214 8.03 10.63 -21.45
N SER A 215 7.38 11.17 -20.41
CA SER A 215 6.05 10.79 -19.97
C SER A 215 4.97 11.16 -20.99
N LYS A 216 4.38 10.14 -21.62
CA LYS A 216 3.30 10.28 -22.62
C LYS A 216 2.03 9.51 -22.26
N GLY A 217 1.97 8.92 -21.07
CA GLY A 217 0.84 8.09 -20.64
C GLY A 217 -0.47 8.88 -20.47
N SER A 218 -1.60 8.25 -20.79
CA SER A 218 -2.92 8.79 -20.47
C SER A 218 -3.27 8.50 -19.02
N PHE A 219 -3.70 9.52 -18.26
CA PHE A 219 -4.23 9.33 -16.90
C PHE A 219 -5.63 8.72 -16.87
N ARG A 220 -6.34 8.74 -18.01
CA ARG A 220 -7.70 8.23 -18.10
C ARG A 220 -7.68 6.71 -17.97
N LEU A 221 -8.47 6.18 -17.05
CA LEU A 221 -8.63 4.73 -16.84
C LEU A 221 -9.39 4.07 -18.00
N GLY A 222 -10.27 4.83 -18.68
CA GLY A 222 -11.17 4.34 -19.71
C GLY A 222 -12.51 3.88 -19.12
N ARG A 223 -13.58 3.93 -19.93
CA ARG A 223 -14.96 3.67 -19.47
C ARG A 223 -15.10 2.29 -18.83
N GLU A 224 -14.72 1.24 -19.53
CA GLU A 224 -14.89 -0.15 -19.07
C GLU A 224 -14.19 -0.40 -17.73
N ARG A 225 -12.92 0.02 -17.62
CA ARG A 225 -12.14 -0.11 -16.38
C ARG A 225 -12.68 0.77 -15.26
N PHE A 226 -13.21 1.95 -15.57
CA PHE A 226 -13.83 2.81 -14.57
C PHE A 226 -15.10 2.17 -14.00
N GLU A 227 -15.98 1.63 -14.86
CA GLU A 227 -17.18 0.92 -14.44
C GLU A 227 -16.84 -0.37 -13.65
N GLU A 228 -15.84 -1.13 -14.08
CA GLU A 228 -15.36 -2.30 -13.34
C GLU A 228 -14.83 -1.92 -11.95
N LYS A 229 -14.08 -0.81 -11.87
CA LYS A 229 -13.57 -0.30 -10.60
C LYS A 229 -14.74 0.02 -9.66
N LEU A 230 -15.74 0.79 -10.11
CA LEU A 230 -16.90 1.14 -9.29
C LEU A 230 -17.71 -0.09 -8.86
N ARG A 231 -17.84 -1.09 -9.73
CA ARG A 231 -18.53 -2.33 -9.39
C ARG A 231 -17.80 -3.13 -8.32
N THR A 232 -16.47 -3.21 -8.42
CA THR A 232 -15.65 -4.03 -7.52
C THR A 232 -15.30 -3.33 -6.21
N SER A 233 -15.12 -2.01 -6.20
CA SER A 233 -14.78 -1.25 -4.99
C SER A 233 -16.00 -0.69 -4.24
N GLU A 234 -17.02 -0.20 -4.97
CA GLU A 234 -18.17 0.49 -4.38
C GLU A 234 -19.47 -0.32 -4.44
N GLY A 235 -19.47 -1.49 -5.08
CA GLY A 235 -20.68 -2.28 -5.32
C GLY A 235 -21.69 -1.61 -6.26
N LEU A 236 -21.28 -0.57 -7.00
CA LEU A 236 -22.15 0.18 -7.89
C LEU A 236 -22.27 -0.53 -9.25
N SER A 237 -23.48 -0.99 -9.58
CA SER A 237 -23.80 -1.61 -10.87
C SER A 237 -24.27 -0.62 -11.94
N LEU A 238 -24.29 0.68 -11.62
CA LEU A 238 -24.67 1.74 -12.56
C LEU A 238 -23.56 1.89 -13.62
N ASN A 239 -23.97 2.12 -14.87
CA ASN A 239 -23.03 2.45 -15.94
C ASN A 239 -22.59 3.92 -15.84
N ALA A 240 -21.53 4.29 -16.57
CA ALA A 240 -20.98 5.64 -16.52
C ALA A 240 -22.00 6.72 -16.93
N ASP A 241 -22.92 6.40 -17.85
CA ASP A 241 -23.92 7.36 -18.34
C ASP A 241 -25.00 7.65 -17.28
N ALA A 242 -25.29 6.71 -16.37
CA ALA A 242 -26.25 6.89 -15.28
C ALA A 242 -25.66 7.60 -14.04
N LEU A 243 -24.33 7.81 -14.02
CA LEU A 243 -23.61 8.48 -12.92
C LEU A 243 -23.35 9.98 -13.18
N LEU A 244 -23.62 10.47 -14.39
CA LEU A 244 -23.45 11.85 -14.83
C LEU A 244 -24.75 12.65 -14.72
#